data_AF-A0A423KJH4-F1
#
_entry.id   AF-A0A423KJH4-F1
#
_cell.length_a   1.000
_cell.length_b   1.000
_cell.length_c   1.000
_cell.angle_alpha   90.00
_cell.angle_beta   90.00
_cell.angle_gamma   90.00
#
_symmetry.space_group_name_H-M   'P 1'
#
loop_
_entity.id
_entity.type
_entity.pdbx_description
1 polymer ?
#
loop_
_entity_poly.entity_id
_entity_poly.type
_entity_poly.pdbx_seq_one_letter_code
_entity_poly.pdbx_strand_id
1 'polypeptide(L)'
;MNVSSTFNSPAMLAYGAAAQARAKPGATEQAAKDAKTDDAVSLSKKSTDYSGSIGNNAPYFPVRAGMNADALVLGVTQPGAVSSSKDKTFADVAVDARKRMDDKYAQMKAGEKPYNGSVEDKNALMGDLDRRSLNAVATNEGGKFSSDEQEAAKALMQQQARLASGHYSGPEEQKKNWKDPFANDPIGRAKAALNFLDNMSPEEKTKPEWLTQHQTLQDALTQYDKGDVAAGGKKKDGHFNNLAEILSGVDTSGSGSKDPAGNKITDAPASMMAKLKAMLPATQ
;
A
#
# COMPACT_ATOMS: atom_id res chain seq x y z
N MET A 1 -27.54 15.14 33.99
CA MET A 1 -26.41 15.71 33.23
C MET A 1 -26.15 14.77 32.07
N ASN A 2 -26.47 15.16 30.85
CA ASN A 2 -26.32 14.35 29.66
C ASN A 2 -25.65 15.23 28.60
N VAL A 3 -24.38 14.98 28.30
CA VAL A 3 -23.64 15.65 27.22
C VAL A 3 -23.51 14.65 26.08
N SER A 4 -24.42 14.75 25.12
CA SER A 4 -24.30 14.08 23.83
C SER A 4 -23.29 14.85 22.99
N SER A 5 -22.10 14.29 22.77
CA SER A 5 -21.12 14.81 21.82
C SER A 5 -21.39 14.22 20.43
N THR A 6 -22.16 14.95 19.61
CA THR A 6 -22.35 14.66 18.19
C THR A 6 -21.15 15.19 17.40
N PHE A 7 -20.24 14.30 17.00
CA PHE A 7 -19.24 14.61 15.97
C PHE A 7 -19.94 14.66 14.60
N ASN A 8 -20.42 15.83 14.22
CA ASN A 8 -21.06 16.07 12.94
C ASN A 8 -20.01 16.62 11.95
N SER A 9 -19.31 15.73 11.24
CA SER A 9 -18.44 16.16 10.13
C SER A 9 -19.25 16.23 8.83
N PRO A 10 -19.33 17.40 8.16
CA PRO A 10 -20.11 17.59 6.93
C PRO A 10 -19.67 16.69 5.76
N ALA A 11 -18.45 16.14 5.82
CA ALA A 11 -17.94 15.17 4.84
C ALA A 11 -18.71 13.83 4.87
N MET A 12 -19.22 13.38 6.02
CA MET A 12 -19.99 12.14 6.13
C MET A 12 -21.44 12.31 5.64
N LEU A 13 -22.02 13.50 5.79
CA LEU A 13 -23.35 13.81 5.27
C LEU A 13 -23.36 13.89 3.72
N ALA A 14 -22.26 14.36 3.12
CA ALA A 14 -22.11 14.37 1.66
C ALA A 14 -22.02 12.96 1.06
N TYR A 15 -21.44 12.00 1.79
CA TYR A 15 -21.36 10.60 1.34
C TYR A 15 -22.73 9.90 1.34
N GLY A 16 -23.56 10.16 2.37
CA GLY A 16 -24.91 9.62 2.45
C GLY A 16 -25.85 10.12 1.35
N ALA A 17 -25.71 11.38 0.94
CA ALA A 17 -26.52 11.99 -0.12
C ALA A 17 -26.15 11.45 -1.52
N ALA A 18 -24.86 11.23 -1.78
CA ALA A 18 -24.40 10.70 -3.07
C ALA A 18 -24.76 9.22 -3.28
N ALA A 19 -24.84 8.43 -2.20
CA ALA A 19 -25.27 7.03 -2.25
C ALA A 19 -26.77 6.89 -2.56
N GLN A 20 -27.62 7.78 -2.01
CA GLN A 20 -29.07 7.76 -2.27
C GLN A 20 -29.44 8.20 -3.69
N ALA A 21 -28.64 9.05 -4.33
CA ALA A 21 -28.86 9.50 -5.71
C ALA A 21 -28.64 8.39 -6.77
N ARG A 22 -27.92 7.29 -6.42
CA ARG A 22 -27.67 6.17 -7.33
C ARG A 22 -28.82 5.16 -7.44
N ALA A 23 -29.94 5.37 -6.72
CA ALA A 23 -31.03 4.40 -6.60
C ALA A 23 -32.30 4.71 -7.43
N LYS A 24 -32.26 5.63 -8.41
CA LYS A 24 -33.42 5.88 -9.30
C LYS A 24 -33.04 5.77 -10.79
N PRO A 25 -33.45 4.69 -11.48
CA PRO A 25 -33.34 4.61 -12.93
C PRO A 25 -34.55 5.27 -13.59
N GLY A 26 -34.30 6.25 -14.47
CA GLY A 26 -35.28 6.76 -15.43
C GLY A 26 -35.53 8.26 -15.38
N ALA A 27 -34.79 9.03 -16.18
CA ALA A 27 -35.29 10.19 -16.91
C ALA A 27 -34.24 10.60 -17.96
N THR A 28 -34.70 10.57 -19.19
CA THR A 28 -34.05 10.73 -20.49
C THR A 28 -33.25 12.03 -20.71
N GLU A 29 -32.25 11.89 -21.57
CA GLU A 29 -31.54 12.94 -22.31
C GLU A 29 -32.50 13.98 -22.92
N GLN A 30 -32.69 15.13 -22.26
CA GLN A 30 -33.02 16.43 -22.88
C GLN A 30 -33.18 17.51 -21.81
N ALA A 31 -32.05 17.98 -21.28
CA ALA A 31 -31.94 19.27 -20.60
C ALA A 31 -30.49 19.77 -20.64
N ALA A 32 -29.81 19.56 -21.77
CA ALA A 32 -28.52 20.17 -22.06
C ALA A 32 -28.77 21.46 -22.85
N LYS A 33 -29.18 22.52 -22.16
CA LYS A 33 -29.08 23.95 -22.52
C LYS A 33 -29.83 24.76 -21.48
N ASP A 34 -29.10 25.69 -20.83
CA ASP A 34 -29.60 26.72 -19.89
C ASP A 34 -29.89 26.31 -18.44
N ALA A 35 -28.94 25.64 -17.79
CA ALA A 35 -28.80 25.74 -16.34
C ALA A 35 -27.34 26.09 -15.98
N LYS A 36 -27.06 27.38 -15.78
CA LYS A 36 -25.94 27.80 -14.91
C LYS A 36 -26.30 27.40 -13.49
N THR A 37 -25.96 26.17 -13.12
CA THR A 37 -25.85 25.78 -11.71
C THR A 37 -24.44 26.12 -11.27
N ASP A 38 -24.28 27.32 -10.70
CA ASP A 38 -23.03 27.79 -10.07
C ASP A 38 -22.82 27.17 -8.66
N ASP A 39 -23.49 26.06 -8.33
CA ASP A 39 -23.28 25.27 -7.11
C ASP A 39 -22.34 24.07 -7.34
N ALA A 40 -21.28 24.28 -8.11
CA ALA A 40 -20.21 23.29 -8.25
C ALA A 40 -19.29 23.36 -7.01
N VAL A 41 -19.49 22.47 -6.05
CA VAL A 41 -18.54 22.26 -4.94
C VAL A 41 -17.22 21.77 -5.54
N SER A 42 -16.24 22.67 -5.65
CA SER A 42 -14.90 22.33 -6.13
C SER A 42 -14.18 21.52 -5.05
N LEU A 43 -13.95 20.23 -5.32
CA LEU A 43 -13.13 19.38 -4.47
C LEU A 43 -11.66 19.72 -4.66
N SER A 44 -10.89 19.74 -3.56
CA SER A 44 -9.43 19.90 -3.67
C SER A 44 -8.83 18.78 -4.52
N LYS A 45 -7.76 19.06 -5.26
CA LYS A 45 -7.02 18.06 -6.06
C LYS A 45 -6.67 16.81 -5.25
N LYS A 46 -6.28 17.00 -3.98
CA LYS A 46 -5.97 15.89 -3.07
C LYS A 46 -7.18 14.98 -2.83
N SER A 47 -8.36 15.56 -2.66
CA SER A 47 -9.61 14.80 -2.49
C SER A 47 -9.97 14.00 -3.75
N THR A 48 -9.79 14.59 -4.94
CA THR A 48 -10.04 13.90 -6.21
C THR A 48 -9.03 12.78 -6.46
N ASP A 49 -7.75 13.00 -6.14
CA ASP A 49 -6.69 11.98 -6.28
C ASP A 49 -6.93 10.79 -5.33
N TYR A 50 -7.38 11.05 -4.09
CA TYR A 50 -7.71 10.01 -3.12
C TYR A 50 -8.93 9.21 -3.57
N SER A 51 -9.99 9.89 -4.02
CA SER A 51 -11.21 9.24 -4.50
C SER A 51 -10.92 8.35 -5.71
N GLY A 52 -10.11 8.82 -6.66
CA GLY A 52 -9.67 8.02 -7.80
C GLY A 52 -8.83 6.80 -7.39
N SER A 53 -7.92 6.98 -6.43
CA SER A 53 -7.10 5.90 -5.89
C SER A 53 -7.91 4.79 -5.25
N ILE A 54 -8.90 5.16 -4.44
CA ILE A 54 -9.82 4.22 -3.78
C ILE A 54 -10.65 3.49 -4.85
N GLY A 55 -11.27 4.22 -5.78
CA GLY A 55 -12.10 3.63 -6.82
C GLY A 55 -11.36 2.62 -7.69
N ASN A 56 -10.11 2.88 -8.04
CA ASN A 56 -9.31 2.00 -8.91
C ASN A 56 -8.86 0.71 -8.24
N ASN A 57 -8.68 0.71 -6.91
CA ASN A 57 -8.12 -0.42 -6.18
C ASN A 57 -9.15 -1.16 -5.30
N ALA A 58 -10.32 -0.58 -5.03
CA ALA A 58 -11.37 -1.19 -4.21
C ALA A 58 -11.74 -2.63 -4.63
N PRO A 59 -11.82 -3.01 -5.92
CA PRO A 59 -12.13 -4.39 -6.31
C PRO A 59 -11.13 -5.44 -5.79
N TYR A 60 -9.89 -5.04 -5.47
CA TYR A 60 -8.86 -5.95 -4.96
C TYR A 60 -8.91 -6.13 -3.43
N PHE A 61 -9.73 -5.35 -2.74
CA PHE A 61 -9.93 -5.41 -1.29
C PHE A 61 -11.41 -5.62 -0.99
N PRO A 62 -11.97 -6.82 -1.29
CA PRO A 62 -13.37 -7.08 -0.98
C PRO A 62 -13.58 -6.99 0.54
N VAL A 63 -14.72 -6.45 0.94
CA VAL A 63 -15.10 -6.29 2.35
C VAL A 63 -16.52 -6.77 2.56
N ARG A 64 -16.85 -7.06 3.81
CA ARG A 64 -18.24 -7.33 4.23
C ARG A 64 -19.15 -6.18 3.85
N ALA A 65 -20.40 -6.51 3.50
CA ALA A 65 -21.43 -5.51 3.26
C ALA A 65 -21.58 -4.60 4.49
N GLY A 66 -21.64 -3.28 4.25
CA GLY A 66 -21.73 -2.28 5.31
C GLY A 66 -20.41 -1.95 6.03
N MET A 67 -19.29 -2.52 5.59
CA MET A 67 -17.94 -2.17 6.04
C MET A 67 -17.14 -1.55 4.87
N ASN A 68 -16.01 -0.92 5.18
CA ASN A 68 -15.16 -0.21 4.21
C ASN A 68 -13.70 -0.65 4.34
N ALA A 69 -12.92 -0.40 3.28
CA ALA A 69 -11.47 -0.62 3.25
C ALA A 69 -10.71 0.62 2.74
N ASP A 70 -11.27 1.82 2.92
CA ASP A 70 -10.76 3.01 2.22
C ASP A 70 -9.32 3.36 2.59
N ALA A 71 -8.95 3.28 3.88
CA ALA A 71 -7.59 3.56 4.32
C ALA A 71 -6.61 2.48 3.83
N LEU A 72 -7.05 1.23 3.87
CA LEU A 72 -6.30 0.08 3.34
C LEU A 72 -6.05 0.21 1.83
N VAL A 73 -7.09 0.57 1.06
CA VAL A 73 -7.03 0.75 -0.39
C VAL A 73 -6.19 1.98 -0.76
N LEU A 74 -6.32 3.08 -0.01
CA LEU A 74 -5.54 4.30 -0.22
C LEU A 74 -4.03 4.04 -0.05
N GLY A 75 -3.65 3.11 0.84
CA GLY A 75 -2.26 2.72 1.04
C GLY A 75 -1.56 2.11 -0.19
N VAL A 76 -2.30 1.72 -1.24
CA VAL A 76 -1.71 1.30 -2.53
C VAL A 76 -1.01 2.47 -3.23
N THR A 77 -1.68 3.62 -3.32
CA THR A 77 -1.16 4.77 -4.08
C THR A 77 -0.54 5.83 -3.19
N GLN A 78 -0.90 5.86 -1.91
CA GLN A 78 -0.47 6.84 -0.92
C GLN A 78 -0.03 6.11 0.37
N PRO A 79 1.07 5.33 0.35
CA PRO A 79 1.52 4.56 1.52
C PRO A 79 1.90 5.43 2.73
N GLY A 80 2.13 6.73 2.53
CA GLY A 80 2.40 7.71 3.58
C GLY A 80 1.16 8.48 4.05
N ALA A 81 -0.03 8.14 3.57
CA ALA A 81 -1.27 8.74 4.07
C ALA A 81 -1.49 8.38 5.54
N VAL A 82 -1.90 9.37 6.33
CA VAL A 82 -2.04 9.25 7.79
C VAL A 82 -3.51 9.39 8.22
N SER A 83 -4.41 8.51 7.78
CA SER A 83 -5.84 8.60 8.13
C SER A 83 -6.14 8.15 9.57
N SER A 84 -5.40 7.19 10.11
CA SER A 84 -5.53 6.69 11.49
C SER A 84 -4.35 7.09 12.37
N SER A 85 -3.18 7.36 11.79
CA SER A 85 -1.91 7.55 12.51
C SER A 85 -1.43 9.00 12.65
N LYS A 86 -2.19 9.98 12.14
CA LYS A 86 -1.79 11.40 12.15
C LYS A 86 -1.48 11.90 13.56
N ASP A 87 -0.37 12.63 13.67
CA ASP A 87 0.12 13.30 14.89
C ASP A 87 0.29 12.37 16.11
N LYS A 88 0.47 11.06 15.87
CA LYS A 88 0.68 10.04 16.91
C LYS A 88 2.11 9.52 16.92
N THR A 89 2.63 9.24 18.12
CA THR A 89 3.83 8.41 18.28
C THR A 89 3.54 6.99 17.79
N PHE A 90 4.56 6.20 17.46
CA PHE A 90 4.33 4.83 16.98
C PHE A 90 3.63 3.95 18.02
N ALA A 91 3.94 4.13 19.31
CA ALA A 91 3.24 3.46 20.40
C ALA A 91 1.75 3.85 20.47
N ASP A 92 1.43 5.14 20.30
CA ASP A 92 0.04 5.60 20.27
C ASP A 92 -0.71 5.11 19.02
N VAL A 93 -0.02 4.96 17.89
CA VAL A 93 -0.57 4.34 16.68
C VAL A 93 -0.99 2.89 16.95
N ALA A 94 -0.18 2.13 17.68
CA ALA A 94 -0.51 0.75 18.05
C ALA A 94 -1.74 0.68 18.97
N VAL A 95 -1.85 1.59 19.95
CA VAL A 95 -3.02 1.68 20.84
C VAL A 95 -4.29 2.03 20.05
N ASP A 96 -4.22 3.01 19.16
CA ASP A 96 -5.36 3.41 18.32
C ASP A 96 -5.77 2.30 17.35
N ALA A 97 -4.80 1.61 16.74
CA ALA A 97 -5.05 0.48 15.85
C ALA A 97 -5.77 -0.66 16.58
N ARG A 98 -5.31 -1.04 17.79
CA ARG A 98 -5.98 -2.05 18.61
C ARG A 98 -7.43 -1.67 18.89
N LYS A 99 -7.67 -0.42 19.32
CA LYS A 99 -9.03 0.06 19.59
C LYS A 99 -9.94 -0.06 18.36
N ARG A 100 -9.46 0.36 17.19
CA ARG A 100 -10.23 0.27 15.93
C ARG A 100 -10.54 -1.18 15.56
N MET A 101 -9.57 -2.08 15.72
CA MET A 101 -9.77 -3.50 15.46
C MET A 101 -10.80 -4.11 16.43
N ASP A 102 -10.75 -3.74 17.71
CA ASP A 102 -11.76 -4.14 18.71
C ASP A 102 -13.17 -3.65 18.34
N ASP A 103 -13.30 -2.40 17.89
CA ASP A 103 -14.55 -1.84 17.43
C ASP A 103 -15.09 -2.62 16.20
N LYS A 104 -14.22 -3.00 15.25
CA LYS A 104 -14.59 -3.83 14.09
C LYS A 104 -14.97 -5.26 14.49
N TYR A 105 -14.27 -5.88 15.44
CA TYR A 105 -14.66 -7.17 15.97
C TYR A 105 -16.04 -7.12 16.63
N ALA A 106 -16.32 -6.10 17.43
CA ALA A 106 -17.64 -5.89 18.01
C ALA A 106 -18.73 -5.70 16.94
N GLN A 107 -18.44 -4.91 15.91
CA GLN A 107 -19.35 -4.70 14.77
C GLN A 107 -19.64 -6.01 14.03
N MET A 108 -18.61 -6.83 13.74
CA MET A 108 -18.78 -8.13 13.07
C MET A 108 -19.53 -9.13 13.94
N LYS A 109 -19.30 -9.11 15.27
CA LYS A 109 -20.03 -9.96 16.22
C LYS A 109 -21.51 -9.62 16.30
N ALA A 110 -21.88 -8.35 16.14
CA ALA A 110 -23.27 -7.90 16.13
C ALA A 110 -23.98 -8.10 14.78
N GLY A 111 -23.22 -8.34 13.69
CA GLY A 111 -23.75 -8.56 12.35
C GLY A 111 -24.25 -9.99 12.11
N GLU A 112 -24.68 -10.26 10.87
CA GLU A 112 -25.30 -11.54 10.47
C GLU A 112 -24.36 -12.75 10.59
N LYS A 113 -23.04 -12.53 10.48
CA LYS A 113 -22.04 -13.60 10.49
C LYS A 113 -20.91 -13.23 11.46
N PRO A 114 -20.47 -14.11 12.36
CA PRO A 114 -19.29 -13.85 13.18
C PRO A 114 -18.02 -13.76 12.33
N TYR A 115 -16.95 -13.19 12.89
CA TYR A 115 -15.62 -13.21 12.26
C TYR A 115 -15.14 -14.66 12.10
N ASN A 116 -14.70 -15.02 10.91
CA ASN A 116 -14.16 -16.34 10.55
C ASN A 116 -12.78 -16.27 9.89
N GLY A 117 -12.21 -15.08 9.70
CA GLY A 117 -10.89 -14.90 9.11
C GLY A 117 -10.84 -15.02 7.58
N SER A 118 -11.99 -14.90 6.89
CA SER A 118 -12.04 -14.74 5.44
C SER A 118 -11.25 -13.51 4.95
N VAL A 119 -11.05 -13.40 3.63
CA VAL A 119 -10.40 -12.22 3.04
C VAL A 119 -11.22 -10.96 3.33
N GLU A 120 -12.54 -11.04 3.19
CA GLU A 120 -13.47 -9.95 3.48
C GLU A 120 -13.43 -9.52 4.94
N ASP A 121 -13.27 -10.48 5.85
CA ASP A 121 -13.15 -10.24 7.28
C ASP A 121 -11.85 -9.53 7.63
N LYS A 122 -10.73 -10.00 7.08
CA LYS A 122 -9.41 -9.40 7.30
C LYS A 122 -9.36 -7.98 6.74
N ASN A 123 -9.88 -7.78 5.54
CA ASN A 123 -9.98 -6.46 4.92
C ASN A 123 -10.91 -5.53 5.72
N ALA A 124 -12.03 -6.03 6.23
CA ALA A 124 -12.96 -5.22 7.02
C ALA A 124 -12.41 -4.87 8.41
N LEU A 125 -11.71 -5.82 9.05
CA LEU A 125 -11.05 -5.62 10.34
C LEU A 125 -9.99 -4.52 10.27
N MET A 126 -9.23 -4.48 9.17
CA MET A 126 -8.10 -3.56 9.00
C MET A 126 -8.39 -2.41 8.03
N GLY A 127 -9.62 -2.32 7.54
CA GLY A 127 -9.99 -1.42 6.44
C GLY A 127 -9.86 0.07 6.75
N ASP A 128 -9.92 0.42 8.03
CA ASP A 128 -9.74 1.78 8.55
C ASP A 128 -8.32 2.07 9.05
N LEU A 129 -7.39 1.11 8.91
CA LEU A 129 -6.00 1.28 9.29
C LEU A 129 -5.20 1.78 8.08
N ASP A 130 -4.56 2.94 8.22
CA ASP A 130 -3.53 3.35 7.28
C ASP A 130 -2.29 2.44 7.36
N ARG A 131 -1.39 2.55 6.38
CA ARG A 131 -0.23 1.66 6.29
C ARG A 131 0.68 1.74 7.52
N ARG A 132 0.82 2.90 8.16
CA ARG A 132 1.62 3.06 9.38
C ARG A 132 0.96 2.32 10.56
N SER A 133 -0.38 2.38 10.66
CA SER A 133 -1.15 1.56 11.60
C SER A 133 -1.01 0.07 11.29
N LEU A 134 -1.07 -0.36 10.03
CA LEU A 134 -0.81 -1.76 9.64
C LEU A 134 0.60 -2.21 10.05
N ASN A 135 1.62 -1.35 9.91
CA ASN A 135 2.97 -1.65 10.33
C ASN A 135 3.08 -1.86 11.86
N ALA A 136 2.37 -1.05 12.65
CA ALA A 136 2.30 -1.25 14.10
C ALA A 136 1.68 -2.61 14.47
N VAL A 137 0.62 -3.03 13.75
CA VAL A 137 0.02 -4.36 13.90
C VAL A 137 1.01 -5.44 13.49
N ALA A 138 1.59 -5.34 12.29
CA ALA A 138 2.50 -6.32 11.69
C ALA A 138 3.77 -6.57 12.52
N THR A 139 4.29 -5.53 13.17
CA THR A 139 5.50 -5.60 14.02
C THR A 139 5.18 -5.90 15.49
N ASN A 140 3.90 -6.10 15.81
CA ASN A 140 3.41 -6.28 17.17
C ASN A 140 3.85 -5.18 18.15
N GLU A 141 3.79 -3.92 17.70
CA GLU A 141 4.21 -2.78 18.50
C GLU A 141 3.45 -2.76 19.84
N GLY A 142 4.21 -2.78 20.95
CA GLY A 142 3.67 -2.83 22.30
C GLY A 142 2.97 -4.15 22.69
N GLY A 143 3.14 -5.24 21.92
CA GLY A 143 2.73 -6.60 22.28
C GLY A 143 1.22 -6.84 22.32
N LYS A 144 0.43 -6.10 21.53
CA LYS A 144 -1.05 -6.04 21.62
C LYS A 144 -1.79 -6.88 20.59
N PHE A 145 -1.07 -7.49 19.65
CA PHE A 145 -1.65 -8.14 18.48
C PHE A 145 -1.29 -9.62 18.45
N SER A 146 -2.30 -10.44 18.15
CA SER A 146 -2.15 -11.88 17.94
C SER A 146 -1.31 -12.19 16.70
N SER A 147 -0.84 -13.44 16.59
CA SER A 147 -0.08 -13.88 15.42
C SER A 147 -0.88 -13.73 14.12
N ASP A 148 -2.16 -14.10 14.15
CA ASP A 148 -3.04 -14.04 12.98
C ASP A 148 -3.28 -12.59 12.52
N GLU A 149 -3.41 -11.65 13.46
CA GLU A 149 -3.52 -10.22 13.17
C GLU A 149 -2.22 -9.68 12.56
N GLN A 150 -1.06 -10.09 13.10
CA GLN A 150 0.23 -9.71 12.54
C GLN A 150 0.41 -10.23 11.11
N GLU A 151 0.05 -11.49 10.86
CA GLU A 151 0.17 -12.12 9.54
C GLU A 151 -0.78 -11.47 8.52
N ALA A 152 -2.03 -11.22 8.91
CA ALA A 152 -2.98 -10.51 8.07
C ALA A 152 -2.48 -9.09 7.73
N ALA A 153 -1.95 -8.35 8.70
CA ALA A 153 -1.39 -7.02 8.44
C ALA A 153 -0.20 -7.06 7.48
N LYS A 154 0.73 -8.01 7.64
CA LYS A 154 1.85 -8.23 6.72
C LYS A 154 1.37 -8.54 5.30
N ALA A 155 0.39 -9.45 5.17
CA ALA A 155 -0.17 -9.83 3.88
C ALA A 155 -0.83 -8.63 3.17
N LEU A 156 -1.56 -7.78 3.91
CA LEU A 156 -2.16 -6.57 3.37
C LEU A 156 -1.11 -5.54 2.95
N MET A 157 -0.05 -5.34 3.74
CA MET A 157 1.05 -4.46 3.39
C MET A 157 1.79 -4.94 2.12
N GLN A 158 1.96 -6.25 1.95
CA GLN A 158 2.52 -6.85 0.73
C GLN A 158 1.58 -6.68 -0.46
N GLN A 159 0.27 -6.88 -0.27
CA GLN A 159 -0.73 -6.65 -1.31
C GLN A 159 -0.71 -5.20 -1.80
N GLN A 160 -0.60 -4.23 -0.90
CA GLN A 160 -0.46 -2.81 -1.26
C GLN A 160 0.78 -2.57 -2.13
N ALA A 161 1.94 -3.11 -1.73
CA ALA A 161 3.20 -2.95 -2.46
C ALA A 161 3.16 -3.61 -3.85
N ARG A 162 2.52 -4.79 -3.96
CA ARG A 162 2.32 -5.48 -5.24
C ARG A 162 1.44 -4.67 -6.18
N LEU A 163 0.28 -4.22 -5.71
CA LEU A 163 -0.63 -3.42 -6.54
C LEU A 163 0.01 -2.09 -6.97
N ALA A 164 0.78 -1.43 -6.09
CA ALA A 164 1.47 -0.17 -6.38
C ALA A 164 2.53 -0.31 -7.49
N SER A 165 3.19 -1.47 -7.53
CA SER A 165 4.18 -1.83 -8.56
C SER A 165 3.55 -2.59 -9.74
N GLY A 166 2.23 -2.52 -9.90
CA GLY A 166 1.50 -3.15 -11.00
C GLY A 166 1.65 -4.68 -11.03
N HIS A 167 1.87 -5.33 -9.89
CA HIS A 167 1.69 -6.76 -9.74
C HIS A 167 0.30 -7.04 -9.20
N TYR A 168 -0.45 -7.90 -9.89
CA TYR A 168 -1.75 -8.32 -9.41
C TYR A 168 -1.67 -8.97 -8.02
N SER A 169 -2.55 -8.52 -7.11
CA SER A 169 -2.77 -9.09 -5.80
C SER A 169 -4.20 -8.81 -5.36
N GLY A 170 -5.05 -9.85 -5.32
CA GLY A 170 -6.46 -9.73 -5.01
C GLY A 170 -7.22 -11.05 -5.27
N PRO A 171 -8.57 -11.03 -5.20
CA PRO A 171 -9.42 -12.21 -5.37
C PRO A 171 -9.39 -12.74 -6.81
N GLU A 172 -9.20 -14.05 -7.01
CA GLU A 172 -8.98 -14.67 -8.33
C GLU A 172 -9.98 -14.24 -9.41
N GLU A 173 -11.23 -13.99 -9.04
CA GLU A 173 -12.31 -13.56 -9.93
C GLU A 173 -12.01 -12.20 -10.59
N GLN A 174 -11.21 -11.35 -9.94
CA GLN A 174 -10.79 -10.05 -10.45
C GLN A 174 -9.56 -10.13 -11.35
N LYS A 175 -8.80 -11.23 -11.30
CA LYS A 175 -7.56 -11.40 -12.07
C LYS A 175 -7.78 -11.28 -13.56
N LYS A 176 -8.89 -11.82 -14.07
CA LYS A 176 -9.25 -11.75 -15.50
C LYS A 176 -9.54 -10.33 -15.99
N ASN A 177 -9.96 -9.44 -15.09
CA ASN A 177 -10.31 -8.06 -15.40
C ASN A 177 -9.13 -7.10 -15.16
N TRP A 178 -8.08 -7.57 -14.48
CA TRP A 178 -6.94 -6.77 -14.14
C TRP A 178 -6.07 -6.52 -15.38
N LYS A 179 -5.71 -5.25 -15.58
CA LYS A 179 -4.77 -4.82 -16.62
C LYS A 179 -3.50 -4.33 -15.93
N ASP A 180 -2.38 -4.92 -16.32
CA ASP A 180 -1.08 -4.50 -15.85
C ASP A 180 -0.74 -3.09 -16.37
N PRO A 181 -0.64 -2.07 -15.50
CA PRO A 181 -0.36 -0.70 -15.92
C PRO A 181 1.06 -0.53 -16.46
N PHE A 182 1.96 -1.48 -16.17
CA PHE A 182 3.35 -1.49 -16.59
C PHE A 182 3.64 -2.67 -17.53
N ALA A 183 2.63 -3.16 -18.25
CA ALA A 183 2.81 -4.14 -19.32
C ALA A 183 3.81 -3.58 -20.34
N ASN A 184 4.96 -4.24 -20.48
CA ASN A 184 6.08 -3.81 -21.32
C ASN A 184 6.80 -2.53 -20.88
N ASP A 185 6.59 -2.07 -19.64
CA ASP A 185 7.32 -0.94 -19.05
C ASP A 185 8.00 -1.35 -17.72
N PRO A 186 9.06 -2.17 -17.77
CA PRO A 186 9.76 -2.61 -16.58
C PRO A 186 10.42 -1.45 -15.81
N ILE A 187 10.78 -0.36 -16.51
CA ILE A 187 11.36 0.84 -15.90
C ILE A 187 10.32 1.64 -15.13
N GLY A 188 9.16 1.87 -15.72
CA GLY A 188 8.02 2.50 -15.04
C GLY A 188 7.59 1.70 -13.82
N ARG A 189 7.62 0.37 -13.90
CA ARG A 189 7.37 -0.52 -12.76
C ARG A 189 8.36 -0.30 -11.61
N ALA A 190 9.66 -0.32 -11.91
CA ALA A 190 10.70 -0.11 -10.92
C ALA A 190 10.63 1.30 -10.30
N LYS A 191 10.31 2.33 -11.11
CA LYS A 191 10.05 3.69 -10.61
C LYS A 191 8.83 3.75 -9.69
N ALA A 192 7.75 3.05 -10.02
CA ALA A 192 6.55 2.97 -9.18
C ALA A 192 6.84 2.28 -7.85
N ALA A 193 7.61 1.18 -7.88
CA ALA A 193 8.07 0.48 -6.67
C ALA A 193 8.97 1.37 -5.81
N LEU A 194 9.95 2.06 -6.40
CA LEU A 194 10.82 2.98 -5.68
C LEU A 194 10.03 4.13 -5.05
N ASN A 195 9.12 4.75 -5.82
CA ASN A 195 8.24 5.79 -5.30
C ASN A 195 7.33 5.29 -4.16
N PHE A 196 6.90 4.03 -4.20
CA PHE A 196 6.17 3.43 -3.08
C PHE A 196 7.04 3.36 -1.83
N LEU A 197 8.28 2.84 -1.93
CA LEU A 197 9.24 2.77 -0.83
C LEU A 197 9.58 4.16 -0.27
N ASP A 198 9.74 5.16 -1.14
CA ASP A 198 10.04 6.55 -0.77
C ASP A 198 8.90 7.22 0.00
N ASN A 199 7.67 6.72 -0.13
CA ASN A 199 6.49 7.26 0.55
C ASN A 199 6.03 6.40 1.73
N MET A 200 6.74 5.32 2.08
CA MET A 200 6.43 4.52 3.28
C MET A 200 6.66 5.29 4.58
N SER A 201 6.13 4.75 5.68
CA SER A 201 6.23 5.38 7.01
C SER A 201 7.68 5.47 7.51
N PRO A 202 8.01 6.43 8.39
CA PRO A 202 9.34 6.54 8.98
C PRO A 202 9.79 5.23 9.63
N GLU A 203 8.91 4.53 10.33
CA GLU A 203 9.23 3.28 11.01
C GLU A 203 9.59 2.15 10.04
N GLU A 204 8.92 2.05 8.89
CA GLU A 204 9.30 1.10 7.84
C GLU A 204 10.66 1.43 7.21
N LYS A 205 10.96 2.72 7.02
CA LYS A 205 12.23 3.18 6.42
C LYS A 205 13.46 2.91 7.29
N THR A 206 13.27 2.67 8.58
CA THR A 206 14.38 2.28 9.48
C THR A 206 14.76 0.80 9.36
N LYS A 207 14.00 -0.01 8.61
CA LYS A 207 14.22 -1.44 8.49
C LYS A 207 15.36 -1.76 7.49
N PRO A 208 16.27 -2.69 7.81
CA PRO A 208 17.32 -3.12 6.87
C PRO A 208 16.77 -3.64 5.53
N GLU A 209 15.62 -4.29 5.56
CA GLU A 209 14.94 -4.81 4.37
C GLU A 209 14.53 -3.66 3.43
N TRP A 210 13.97 -2.58 3.97
CA TRP A 210 13.62 -1.38 3.19
C TRP A 210 14.84 -0.80 2.50
N LEU A 211 15.96 -0.66 3.22
CA LEU A 211 17.20 -0.11 2.66
C LEU A 211 17.72 -0.98 1.50
N THR A 212 17.69 -2.30 1.67
CA THR A 212 18.13 -3.25 0.65
C THR A 212 17.25 -3.17 -0.59
N GLN A 213 15.92 -3.15 -0.43
CA GLN A 213 14.95 -3.02 -1.52
C GLN A 213 15.13 -1.70 -2.26
N HIS A 214 15.22 -0.59 -1.52
CA HIS A 214 15.38 0.75 -2.07
C HIS A 214 16.69 0.87 -2.88
N GLN A 215 17.83 0.46 -2.29
CA GLN A 215 19.12 0.54 -2.98
C GLN A 215 19.17 -0.34 -4.23
N THR A 216 18.63 -1.55 -4.16
CA THR A 216 18.57 -2.47 -5.31
C THR A 216 17.81 -1.85 -6.48
N LEU A 217 16.66 -1.22 -6.22
CA LEU A 217 15.87 -0.53 -7.24
C LEU A 217 16.59 0.70 -7.79
N GLN A 218 17.21 1.49 -6.92
CA GLN A 218 17.94 2.70 -7.31
C GLN A 218 19.18 2.36 -8.16
N ASP A 219 19.94 1.33 -7.80
CA ASP A 219 21.10 0.87 -8.55
C ASP A 219 20.69 0.33 -9.93
N ALA A 220 19.63 -0.47 -9.99
CA ALA A 220 19.15 -1.03 -11.25
C ALA A 220 18.63 0.07 -12.20
N LEU A 221 17.93 1.09 -11.69
CA LEU A 221 17.52 2.25 -12.48
C LEU A 221 18.73 3.07 -12.96
N THR A 222 19.72 3.28 -12.09
CA THR A 222 20.95 4.01 -12.44
C THR A 222 21.76 3.29 -13.52
N GLN A 223 21.86 1.96 -13.46
CA GLN A 223 22.54 1.15 -14.48
C GLN A 223 21.83 1.25 -15.84
N TYR A 224 20.50 1.25 -15.84
CA TYR A 224 19.73 1.43 -17.06
C TYR A 224 19.96 2.83 -17.68
N ASP A 225 19.91 3.89 -16.86
CA ASP A 225 20.11 5.27 -17.33
C ASP A 225 21.52 5.51 -17.89
N LYS A 226 22.53 4.82 -17.35
CA LYS A 226 23.91 4.84 -17.87
C LYS A 226 24.09 4.08 -19.18
N GLY A 227 23.05 3.42 -19.68
CA GLY A 227 23.04 2.77 -20.98
C GLY A 227 24.00 1.58 -21.07
N ASP A 228 24.15 0.83 -19.97
CA ASP A 228 25.10 -0.28 -19.84
C ASP A 228 24.78 -1.39 -20.86
N VAL A 229 25.31 -1.20 -22.07
CA VAL A 229 25.22 -2.08 -23.22
C VAL A 229 25.83 -3.41 -22.84
N ALA A 230 25.01 -4.47 -22.84
CA ALA A 230 25.56 -5.81 -22.92
C ALA A 230 26.48 -5.87 -24.14
N ALA A 231 27.62 -6.54 -24.02
CA ALA A 231 28.51 -6.85 -25.13
C ALA A 231 27.66 -7.43 -26.29
N GLY A 232 27.42 -6.63 -27.32
CA GLY A 232 26.46 -6.97 -28.39
C GLY A 232 25.51 -5.86 -28.86
N GLY A 233 25.56 -4.65 -28.29
CA GLY A 233 24.91 -3.47 -28.90
C GLY A 233 23.38 -3.40 -28.81
N LYS A 234 22.74 -4.32 -28.07
CA LYS A 234 21.35 -4.14 -27.63
C LYS A 234 21.35 -3.48 -26.25
N LYS A 235 20.55 -2.42 -26.07
CA LYS A 235 20.22 -1.92 -24.74
C LYS A 235 19.72 -3.12 -23.94
N LYS A 236 20.27 -3.36 -22.74
CA LYS A 236 19.70 -4.37 -21.85
C LYS A 236 18.24 -3.97 -21.64
N ASP A 237 17.32 -4.84 -22.04
CA ASP A 237 15.95 -4.77 -21.56
C ASP A 237 16.08 -4.69 -20.05
N GLY A 238 15.57 -3.63 -19.41
CA GLY A 238 15.75 -3.39 -17.97
C GLY A 238 15.09 -4.50 -17.16
N HIS A 239 15.73 -5.67 -17.08
CA HIS A 239 15.19 -6.85 -16.45
C HIS A 239 15.40 -6.71 -14.94
N PHE A 240 14.40 -6.14 -14.27
CA PHE A 240 14.25 -6.22 -12.82
C PHE A 240 13.71 -7.60 -12.48
N ASN A 241 14.57 -8.61 -12.58
CA ASN A 241 14.22 -9.95 -12.13
C ASN A 241 13.81 -9.85 -10.64
N ASN A 242 12.71 -10.52 -10.31
CA ASN A 242 12.29 -10.71 -8.93
C ASN A 242 11.78 -9.44 -8.22
N LEU A 243 11.32 -8.39 -8.93
CA LEU A 243 10.77 -7.18 -8.28
C LEU A 243 9.63 -7.47 -7.29
N ALA A 244 8.70 -8.35 -7.66
CA ALA A 244 7.64 -8.79 -6.75
C ALA A 244 8.20 -9.50 -5.50
N GLU A 245 9.30 -10.25 -5.65
CA GLU A 245 9.98 -10.95 -4.56
C GLU A 245 10.74 -9.95 -3.67
N ILE A 246 11.46 -8.99 -4.28
CA ILE A 246 12.11 -7.85 -3.63
C ILE A 246 11.08 -7.11 -2.76
N LEU A 247 9.93 -6.71 -3.32
CA LEU A 247 8.85 -6.02 -2.59
C LEU A 247 8.19 -6.89 -1.52
N SER A 248 8.22 -8.22 -1.66
CA SER A 248 7.72 -9.14 -0.64
C SER A 248 8.73 -9.39 0.50
N GLY A 249 9.95 -8.85 0.40
CA GLY A 249 11.01 -9.05 1.38
C GLY A 249 11.66 -10.44 1.30
N VAL A 250 11.49 -11.15 0.19
CA VAL A 250 12.22 -12.38 -0.10
C VAL A 250 13.62 -11.98 -0.55
N ASP A 251 14.67 -12.49 0.12
CA ASP A 251 16.05 -12.31 -0.33
C ASP A 251 16.20 -12.93 -1.73
N THR A 252 16.31 -12.09 -2.77
CA THR A 252 16.48 -12.52 -4.16
C THR A 252 17.94 -12.73 -4.55
N SER A 253 18.83 -12.83 -3.57
CA SER A 253 20.24 -13.22 -3.78
C SER A 253 20.35 -14.70 -4.15
N GLY A 254 19.85 -15.09 -5.33
CA GLY A 254 20.03 -16.44 -5.85
C GLY A 254 18.82 -17.03 -6.55
N SER A 255 18.32 -16.41 -7.61
CA SER A 255 17.65 -17.16 -8.68
C SER A 255 17.83 -16.44 -10.00
N GLY A 256 18.94 -16.78 -10.67
CA GLY A 256 19.31 -16.13 -11.92
C GLY A 256 20.76 -16.37 -12.36
N SER A 257 21.41 -17.45 -11.96
CA SER A 257 22.52 -17.98 -12.76
C SER A 257 22.65 -19.48 -12.56
N LYS A 258 22.33 -20.25 -13.60
CA LYS A 258 22.99 -21.52 -13.81
C LYS A 258 24.38 -21.19 -14.35
N ASP A 259 25.34 -21.03 -13.45
CA ASP A 259 26.75 -21.22 -13.76
C ASP A 259 27.39 -22.11 -12.69
N PRO A 260 27.99 -23.25 -13.08
CA PRO A 260 28.48 -24.28 -12.18
C PRO A 260 29.91 -23.96 -11.74
N ALA A 261 30.09 -23.00 -10.84
CA ALA A 261 31.34 -22.86 -10.11
C ALA A 261 31.05 -22.18 -8.78
N GLY A 262 30.99 -22.98 -7.72
CA GLY A 262 30.76 -22.49 -6.37
C GLY A 262 31.87 -21.54 -5.95
N ASN A 263 31.52 -20.28 -5.73
CA ASN A 263 32.19 -19.44 -4.75
C ASN A 263 31.12 -18.80 -3.87
N LYS A 264 31.11 -19.24 -2.61
CA LYS A 264 30.26 -18.71 -1.54
C LYS A 264 30.57 -17.21 -1.38
N ILE A 265 29.53 -16.37 -1.45
CA ILE A 265 29.63 -14.98 -0.97
C ILE A 265 29.00 -14.97 0.43
N THR A 266 29.83 -15.17 1.45
CA THR A 266 29.47 -15.07 2.87
C THR A 266 29.68 -13.67 3.45
N ASP A 267 29.86 -12.64 2.62
CA ASP A 267 30.46 -11.36 3.07
C ASP A 267 29.64 -10.10 2.76
N ALA A 268 28.31 -10.22 2.66
CA ALA A 268 27.42 -9.05 2.63
C ALA A 268 27.62 -8.08 3.83
N PRO A 269 27.75 -8.54 5.09
CA PRO A 269 28.00 -7.63 6.21
C PRO A 269 29.38 -6.98 6.18
N ALA A 270 30.41 -7.66 5.67
CA ALA A 270 31.76 -7.11 5.54
C ALA A 270 31.85 -6.01 4.47
N SER A 271 31.11 -6.18 3.37
CA SER A 271 31.02 -5.21 2.28
C SER A 271 30.28 -3.93 2.69
N MET A 272 29.28 -4.06 3.57
CA MET A 272 28.53 -2.93 4.13
C MET A 272 29.37 -2.11 5.12
N MET A 273 30.15 -2.78 5.98
CA MET A 273 31.10 -2.11 6.89
C MET A 273 32.22 -1.38 6.14
N ALA A 274 32.71 -1.94 5.03
CA ALA A 274 33.72 -1.28 4.20
C ALA A 274 33.18 0.02 3.57
N LYS A 275 31.92 0.03 3.10
CA LYS A 275 31.27 1.25 2.59
C LYS A 275 30.98 2.27 3.69
N LEU A 276 30.57 1.84 4.88
CA LEU A 276 30.36 2.74 6.02
C LEU A 276 31.67 3.42 6.45
N LYS A 277 32.78 2.68 6.43
CA LYS A 277 34.12 3.19 6.79
C LYS A 277 34.69 4.14 5.74
N ALA A 278 34.29 4.01 4.47
CA ALA A 278 34.67 4.90 3.39
C ALA A 278 33.89 6.24 3.38
N MET A 279 32.80 6.35 4.15
CA MET A 279 31.94 7.55 4.22
C MET A 279 32.21 8.43 5.46
N LEU A 280 33.12 8.04 6.35
CA LEU A 280 33.56 8.88 7.47
C LEU A 280 34.79 9.71 7.04
N PRO A 281 34.79 11.04 7.21
CA PRO A 281 35.98 11.84 6.94
C PRO A 281 37.08 11.48 7.95
N ALA A 282 38.29 11.27 7.44
CA ALA A 282 39.47 11.02 8.27
C ALA A 282 39.67 12.20 9.22
N THR A 283 39.46 11.97 10.51
CA THR A 283 39.88 12.90 11.56
C THR A 283 41.40 12.80 11.67
N GLN A 284 42.08 13.84 11.19
CA GLN A 284 43.44 14.17 11.66
C GLN A 284 43.32 14.94 12.97
#